data_AF-A0A8J6TST7-F1
#
_entry.id   AF-A0A8J6TST7-F1
#
_cell.length_a   1.000
_cell.length_b   1.000
_cell.length_c   1.000
_cell.angle_alpha   90.00
_cell.angle_beta   90.00
_cell.angle_gamma   90.00
#
_symmetry.space_group_name_H-M   'P 1'
#
loop_
_entity.id
_entity.type
_entity.pdbx_description
1 polymer ?
#
loop_
_entity_poly.entity_id
_entity_poly.type
_entity_poly.pdbx_seq_one_letter_code
_entity_poly.pdbx_strand_id
1 'polypeptide(L)'
;MNEDEFLDCVFEGDIEAVKKVIVENDRPGVNFVCHKLNATPLIIAVDSGFPAMVELFLMNGANPDFTRPGLSLPLYHAIELAEEAADYQGTDDSGLLEIIRLLMEYGANANALNYNETSPVDYAAHRYPPALKIINNYVK
;
A
#
# COMPACT_ATOMS: atom_id res chain seq x y z
N MET A 1 3.27 12.66 -18.98
CA MET A 1 4.06 12.57 -17.74
C MET A 1 4.86 11.27 -17.82
N ASN A 2 6.14 11.26 -17.43
CA ASN A 2 6.91 10.01 -17.39
C ASN A 2 6.72 9.28 -16.03
N GLU A 3 7.30 8.07 -15.87
CA GLU A 3 7.17 7.28 -14.63
C GLU A 3 7.69 7.99 -13.38
N ASP A 4 8.83 8.68 -13.47
CA ASP A 4 9.41 9.40 -12.34
C ASP A 4 8.51 10.59 -11.94
N GLU A 5 8.11 11.43 -12.92
CA GLU A 5 7.22 12.57 -12.68
C GLU A 5 5.86 12.12 -12.10
N PHE A 6 5.35 10.96 -12.55
CA PHE A 6 4.11 10.40 -12.04
C PHE A 6 4.25 9.99 -10.57
N LEU A 7 5.36 9.34 -10.21
CA LEU A 7 5.59 8.91 -8.84
C LEU A 7 5.92 10.05 -7.89
N ASP A 8 6.53 11.13 -8.38
CA ASP A 8 6.68 12.37 -7.61
C ASP A 8 5.29 12.92 -7.23
N CYS A 9 4.33 12.96 -8.16
CA CYS A 9 2.95 13.35 -7.85
C CYS A 9 2.28 12.41 -6.83
N VAL A 10 2.55 11.10 -6.88
CA VAL A 10 2.04 10.15 -5.88
C VAL A 10 2.60 10.46 -4.51
N PHE A 11 3.92 10.65 -4.42
CA PHE A 11 4.63 10.92 -3.19
C PHE A 11 4.16 12.24 -2.54
N GLU A 12 3.99 13.29 -3.35
CA GLU A 12 3.50 14.60 -2.92
C GLU A 12 2.00 14.60 -2.55
N GLY A 13 1.26 13.54 -2.88
CA GLY A 13 -0.18 13.45 -2.64
C GLY A 13 -1.02 14.27 -3.61
N ASP A 14 -0.51 14.61 -4.80
CA ASP A 14 -1.26 15.30 -5.85
C ASP A 14 -2.24 14.34 -6.55
N ILE A 15 -3.33 14.05 -5.83
CA ILE A 15 -4.40 13.15 -6.27
C ILE A 15 -4.98 13.61 -7.62
N GLU A 16 -5.08 14.90 -7.89
CA GLU A 16 -5.70 15.40 -9.12
C GLU A 16 -4.77 15.21 -10.34
N ALA A 17 -3.46 15.42 -10.18
CA ALA A 17 -2.49 15.08 -11.22
C ALA A 17 -2.48 13.57 -11.51
N VAL A 18 -2.46 12.74 -10.45
CA VAL A 18 -2.49 11.27 -10.59
C VAL A 18 -3.78 10.79 -11.25
N LYS A 19 -4.94 11.29 -10.81
CA LYS A 19 -6.25 10.99 -11.43
C LYS A 19 -6.25 11.32 -12.90
N LYS A 20 -5.73 12.50 -13.29
CA LYS A 20 -5.71 12.93 -14.68
C LYS A 20 -4.95 11.94 -15.56
N VAL A 21 -3.74 11.55 -15.14
CA VAL A 21 -2.91 10.60 -15.89
C VAL A 21 -3.60 9.24 -16.02
N ILE A 22 -4.19 8.72 -14.93
CA ILE A 22 -4.87 7.42 -14.93
C ILE A 22 -6.13 7.45 -15.83
N VAL A 23 -6.96 8.50 -15.73
CA VAL A 23 -8.22 8.63 -16.50
C VAL A 23 -7.96 8.78 -17.99
N GLU A 24 -6.92 9.53 -18.37
CA GLU A 24 -6.52 9.69 -19.77
C GLU A 24 -6.00 8.37 -20.37
N ASN A 25 -5.87 7.30 -19.57
CA ASN A 25 -5.21 6.02 -19.92
C ASN A 25 -3.80 6.25 -20.49
N ASP A 26 -3.19 7.36 -20.10
CA ASP A 26 -1.83 7.69 -20.45
C ASP A 26 -0.87 6.80 -19.66
N ARG A 27 0.30 6.56 -20.23
CA ARG A 27 1.37 5.90 -19.48
C ARG A 27 1.94 6.89 -18.44
N PRO A 28 2.33 6.41 -17.26
CA PRO A 28 2.37 5.00 -16.86
C PRO A 28 1.04 4.46 -16.32
N GLY A 29 0.82 3.15 -16.48
CA GLY A 29 -0.31 2.46 -15.84
C GLY A 29 -0.13 2.33 -14.32
N VAL A 30 -1.01 1.60 -13.64
CA VAL A 30 -0.95 1.48 -12.16
C VAL A 30 -0.12 0.29 -11.63
N ASN A 31 0.23 -0.67 -12.50
CA ASN A 31 0.96 -1.90 -12.15
C ASN A 31 2.34 -1.96 -12.80
N PHE A 32 3.27 -1.14 -12.33
CA PHE A 32 4.67 -1.16 -12.79
C PHE A 32 5.64 -1.01 -11.61
N VAL A 33 6.91 -1.31 -11.87
CA VAL A 33 7.99 -1.12 -10.90
C VAL A 33 8.85 0.03 -11.38
N CYS A 34 9.01 1.07 -10.56
CA CYS A 34 10.06 2.05 -10.78
C CYS A 34 11.39 1.45 -10.31
N HIS A 35 12.29 1.20 -11.25
CA HIS A 35 13.59 0.61 -10.94
C HIS A 35 14.51 1.54 -10.15
N LYS A 36 14.35 2.85 -10.31
CA LYS A 36 15.15 3.88 -9.62
C LYS A 36 14.80 3.97 -8.14
N LEU A 37 13.50 4.01 -7.82
CA LEU A 37 13.01 4.03 -6.45
C LEU A 37 12.94 2.64 -5.81
N ASN A 38 13.02 1.58 -6.65
CA ASN A 38 12.74 0.22 -6.24
C ASN A 38 11.40 0.16 -5.48
N ALA A 39 10.32 0.55 -6.15
CA ALA A 39 8.97 0.56 -5.58
C ALA A 39 7.91 0.45 -6.68
N THR A 40 6.68 0.13 -6.28
CA THR A 40 5.48 0.21 -7.14
C THR A 40 4.69 1.48 -6.80
N PRO A 41 3.84 2.00 -7.71
CA PRO A 41 2.98 3.14 -7.39
C PRO A 41 2.14 2.92 -6.13
N LEU A 42 1.61 1.70 -5.95
CA LEU A 42 0.82 1.35 -4.78
C LEU A 42 1.65 1.36 -3.50
N ILE A 43 2.90 0.88 -3.51
CA ILE A 43 3.80 0.96 -2.35
C ILE A 43 4.11 2.42 -1.99
N ILE A 44 4.36 3.29 -2.98
CA ILE A 44 4.62 4.71 -2.72
C ILE A 44 3.38 5.39 -2.13
N ALA A 45 2.18 5.06 -2.63
CA ALA A 45 0.93 5.56 -2.04
C ALA A 45 0.73 5.10 -0.59
N VAL A 46 1.16 3.87 -0.26
CA VAL A 46 1.16 3.35 1.12
C VAL A 46 2.18 4.12 1.99
N ASP A 47 3.40 4.35 1.49
CA ASP A 47 4.44 5.14 2.18
C ASP A 47 4.00 6.57 2.50
N SER A 48 3.25 7.20 1.59
CA SER A 48 2.70 8.53 1.81
C SER A 48 1.62 8.58 2.91
N GLY A 49 1.10 7.43 3.35
CA GLY A 49 0.09 7.36 4.41
C GLY A 49 -1.26 7.98 4.04
N PHE A 50 -1.57 8.09 2.73
CA PHE A 50 -2.79 8.72 2.23
C PHE A 50 -3.79 7.68 1.71
N PRO A 51 -4.84 7.34 2.48
CA PRO A 51 -5.83 6.32 2.09
C PRO A 51 -6.49 6.63 0.75
N ALA A 52 -6.80 7.89 0.47
CA ALA A 52 -7.44 8.30 -0.78
C ALA A 52 -6.57 8.03 -2.03
N MET A 53 -5.25 8.11 -1.91
CA MET A 53 -4.33 7.77 -3.01
C MET A 53 -4.28 6.26 -3.22
N VAL A 54 -4.22 5.49 -2.13
CA VAL A 54 -4.28 4.01 -2.17
C VAL A 54 -5.58 3.54 -2.80
N GLU A 55 -6.72 4.07 -2.36
CA GLU A 55 -8.04 3.77 -2.91
C GLU A 55 -8.11 4.10 -4.40
N LEU A 56 -7.60 5.26 -4.83
CA LEU A 56 -7.55 5.65 -6.24
C LEU A 56 -6.81 4.60 -7.08
N PHE A 57 -5.65 4.13 -6.63
CA PHE A 57 -4.90 3.10 -7.35
C PHE A 57 -5.66 1.78 -7.42
N LEU A 58 -6.22 1.32 -6.30
CA LEU A 58 -6.97 0.07 -6.21
C LEU A 58 -8.24 0.10 -7.09
N MET A 59 -9.00 1.20 -7.07
CA MET A 59 -10.16 1.41 -7.94
C MET A 59 -9.83 1.35 -9.43
N ASN A 60 -8.60 1.72 -9.79
CA ASN A 60 -8.12 1.71 -11.18
C ASN A 60 -7.33 0.45 -11.53
N GLY A 61 -7.48 -0.63 -10.75
CA GLY A 61 -6.96 -1.95 -11.07
C GLY A 61 -5.52 -2.19 -10.66
N ALA A 62 -4.98 -1.40 -9.71
CA ALA A 62 -3.73 -1.77 -9.05
C ALA A 62 -3.91 -3.13 -8.36
N ASN A 63 -3.03 -4.06 -8.65
CA ASN A 63 -3.02 -5.37 -8.01
C ASN A 63 -2.45 -5.20 -6.59
N PRO A 64 -3.23 -5.50 -5.53
CA PRO A 64 -2.82 -5.28 -4.14
C PRO A 64 -1.66 -6.16 -3.68
N ASP A 65 -1.33 -7.21 -4.43
CA ASP A 65 -0.20 -8.10 -4.18
C ASP A 65 0.95 -7.89 -5.18
N PHE A 66 0.89 -6.84 -6.01
CA PHE A 66 1.91 -6.59 -7.02
C PHE A 66 3.24 -6.21 -6.38
N THR A 67 4.23 -7.10 -6.53
CA THR A 67 5.56 -6.97 -5.95
C THR A 67 6.61 -7.67 -6.81
N ARG A 68 7.89 -7.57 -6.44
CA ARG A 68 9.03 -8.27 -7.08
C ARG A 68 10.10 -8.65 -6.05
N PRO A 69 11.09 -9.51 -6.40
CA PRO A 69 12.33 -9.71 -5.64
C PRO A 69 12.89 -8.43 -5.00
N GLY A 70 12.86 -8.34 -3.67
CA GLY A 70 13.36 -7.21 -2.88
C GLY A 70 12.34 -6.11 -2.55
N LEU A 71 11.07 -6.25 -2.93
CA LEU A 71 9.99 -5.35 -2.51
C LEU A 71 9.07 -6.03 -1.48
N SER A 72 8.53 -5.22 -0.57
CA SER A 72 7.48 -5.65 0.36
C SER A 72 6.16 -5.91 -0.37
N LEU A 73 5.31 -6.76 0.22
CA LEU A 73 3.90 -6.86 -0.16
C LEU A 73 3.18 -5.61 0.38
N PRO A 74 2.30 -4.94 -0.39
CA PRO A 74 1.62 -3.72 0.08
C PRO A 74 0.93 -3.86 1.44
N LEU A 75 0.22 -4.97 1.66
CA LEU A 75 -0.45 -5.22 2.94
C LEU A 75 0.55 -5.41 4.10
N TYR A 76 1.64 -6.16 3.88
CA TYR A 76 2.68 -6.33 4.89
C TYR A 76 3.29 -4.97 5.28
N HIS A 77 3.64 -4.18 4.26
CA HIS A 77 4.28 -2.87 4.43
C HIS A 77 3.41 -1.88 5.19
N ALA A 78 2.11 -1.84 4.89
CA ALA A 78 1.16 -0.99 5.61
C ALA A 78 1.05 -1.35 7.10
N ILE A 79 1.14 -2.64 7.45
CA ILE A 79 1.12 -3.10 8.85
C ILE A 79 2.41 -2.72 9.58
N GLU A 80 3.55 -2.85 8.91
CA GLU A 80 4.85 -2.44 9.46
C GLU A 80 4.88 -0.95 9.76
N LEU A 81 4.46 -0.10 8.81
CA LEU A 81 4.36 1.34 9.01
C LEU A 81 3.37 1.71 10.14
N ALA A 82 2.24 1.00 10.25
CA ALA A 82 1.24 1.26 11.29
C ALA A 82 1.77 0.92 12.69
N GLU A 83 2.50 -0.18 12.82
CA GLU A 83 3.15 -0.57 14.07
C GLU A 83 4.23 0.43 14.46
N GLU A 84 5.11 0.80 13.53
CA GLU A 84 6.15 1.79 13.76
C GLU A 84 5.56 3.14 14.19
N ALA A 85 4.48 3.60 13.53
CA ALA A 85 3.81 4.83 13.89
C ALA A 85 3.23 4.76 15.31
N ALA A 86 2.55 3.67 15.68
CA ALA A 86 1.89 3.53 16.98
C ALA A 86 2.84 3.66 18.18
N ASP A 87 4.13 3.37 18.01
CA ASP A 87 5.15 3.55 19.07
C ASP A 87 5.51 5.03 19.32
N TYR A 88 5.20 5.94 18.39
CA TYR A 88 5.44 7.37 18.55
C TYR A 88 4.26 8.08 19.20
N GLN A 89 4.46 8.57 20.44
CA GLN A 89 3.43 9.36 21.15
C GLN A 89 2.92 10.54 20.32
N GLY A 90 1.60 10.59 20.12
CA GLY A 90 0.91 11.68 19.45
C GLY A 90 0.77 11.53 17.94
N THR A 91 1.16 10.38 17.36
CA THR A 91 0.82 10.04 15.99
C THR A 91 -0.56 9.37 15.91
N ASP A 92 -1.28 9.65 14.83
CA ASP A 92 -2.58 9.06 14.51
C ASP A 92 -2.35 7.95 13.47
N ASP A 93 -2.57 6.70 13.85
CA ASP A 93 -2.46 5.53 12.98
C ASP A 93 -3.75 5.29 12.16
N SER A 94 -4.78 6.12 12.31
CA SER A 94 -6.09 5.93 11.66
C SER A 94 -5.99 5.84 10.14
N GLY A 95 -5.09 6.62 9.52
CA GLY A 95 -4.81 6.58 8.09
C GLY A 95 -4.20 5.25 7.64
N LEU A 96 -3.23 4.72 8.39
CA LEU A 96 -2.60 3.44 8.06
C LEU A 96 -3.55 2.26 8.30
N LEU A 97 -4.36 2.32 9.37
CA LEU A 97 -5.43 1.35 9.59
C LEU A 97 -6.49 1.38 8.48
N GLU A 98 -6.78 2.54 7.89
CA GLU A 98 -7.65 2.67 6.73
C GLU A 98 -7.01 2.07 5.47
N ILE A 99 -5.71 2.30 5.25
CA ILE A 99 -4.97 1.67 4.14
C ILE A 99 -5.01 0.14 4.27
N ILE A 100 -4.82 -0.41 5.47
CA ILE A 100 -4.93 -1.85 5.72
C ILE A 100 -6.35 -2.35 5.38
N ARG A 101 -7.40 -1.60 5.77
CA ARG A 101 -8.78 -1.93 5.39
C ARG A 101 -8.96 -1.95 3.88
N LEU A 102 -8.54 -0.90 3.18
CA LEU A 102 -8.65 -0.80 1.71
C LEU A 102 -7.93 -1.95 1.02
N LEU A 103 -6.70 -2.28 1.40
CA LEU A 103 -5.96 -3.39 0.80
C LEU A 103 -6.71 -4.72 0.98
N MET A 104 -7.27 -4.98 2.17
CA MET A 104 -8.08 -6.18 2.41
C MET A 104 -9.40 -6.18 1.61
N GLU A 105 -10.09 -5.04 1.51
CA GLU A 105 -11.32 -4.90 0.72
C GLU A 105 -11.11 -5.20 -0.76
N TYR A 106 -9.95 -4.82 -1.30
CA TYR A 106 -9.57 -5.07 -2.69
C TYR A 106 -8.87 -6.42 -2.88
N GLY A 107 -8.85 -7.28 -1.86
CA GLY A 107 -8.46 -8.68 -1.99
C GLY A 107 -6.96 -8.95 -1.84
N ALA A 108 -6.23 -8.10 -1.11
CA ALA A 108 -4.86 -8.38 -0.73
C ALA A 108 -4.75 -9.75 -0.02
N ASN A 109 -3.75 -10.54 -0.40
CA ASN A 109 -3.55 -11.86 0.17
C ASN A 109 -2.82 -11.77 1.51
N ALA A 110 -3.57 -11.81 2.61
CA ALA A 110 -3.02 -11.80 3.97
C ALA A 110 -2.10 -12.99 4.31
N ASN A 111 -2.11 -14.06 3.50
CA ASN A 111 -1.24 -15.23 3.66
C ASN A 111 -0.04 -15.22 2.70
N ALA A 112 0.13 -14.20 1.86
CA ALA A 112 1.27 -14.10 0.95
C ALA A 112 2.57 -13.95 1.76
N LEU A 113 3.57 -14.77 1.46
CA LEU A 113 4.84 -14.77 2.19
C LEU A 113 5.81 -13.75 1.60
N ASN A 114 6.47 -12.99 2.49
CA ASN A 114 7.63 -12.18 2.12
C ASN A 114 8.92 -13.05 2.02
N TYR A 115 10.08 -12.41 1.79
CA TYR A 115 11.38 -13.12 1.68
C TYR A 115 11.82 -13.84 2.97
N ASN A 116 11.27 -13.45 4.12
CA ASN A 116 11.56 -14.06 5.42
C ASN A 116 10.54 -15.16 5.77
N GLU A 117 9.72 -15.60 4.80
CA GLU A 117 8.64 -16.58 5.01
C GLU A 117 7.57 -16.12 6.02
N THR A 118 7.43 -14.81 6.21
CA THR A 118 6.41 -14.21 7.10
C THR A 118 5.24 -13.70 6.26
N SER A 119 4.02 -14.07 6.63
CA SER A 119 2.80 -13.50 6.04
C SER A 119 2.35 -12.21 6.75
N PRO A 120 1.58 -11.33 6.08
CA PRO A 120 0.95 -10.18 6.74
C PRO A 120 0.14 -10.54 7.98
N VAL A 121 -0.65 -11.62 7.92
CA VAL A 121 -1.48 -12.05 9.07
C VAL A 121 -0.62 -12.55 10.22
N ASP A 122 0.45 -13.30 9.94
CA ASP A 122 1.38 -13.76 10.97
C ASP A 122 2.09 -12.57 11.62
N TYR A 123 2.57 -11.60 10.83
CA TYR A 123 3.22 -10.41 11.35
C TYR A 123 2.28 -9.61 12.28
N ALA A 124 1.06 -9.33 11.83
CA ALA A 124 0.06 -8.62 12.62
C ALA A 124 -0.28 -9.36 13.92
N ALA A 125 -0.37 -10.69 13.88
CA ALA A 125 -0.68 -11.50 15.06
C ALA A 125 0.38 -11.41 16.16
N HIS A 126 1.66 -11.29 15.79
CA HIS A 126 2.77 -11.24 16.74
C HIS A 126 3.11 -9.83 17.19
N ARG A 127 2.92 -8.82 16.33
CA ARG A 127 3.44 -7.46 16.57
C ARG A 127 2.38 -6.39 16.68
N TYR A 128 1.28 -6.47 15.93
CA TYR A 128 0.32 -5.37 15.82
C TYR A 128 -1.15 -5.83 15.79
N PRO A 129 -1.73 -6.12 16.97
CA PRO A 129 -3.11 -6.58 17.11
C PRO A 129 -4.21 -5.72 16.46
N PRO A 130 -4.09 -4.37 16.35
CA PRO A 130 -5.07 -3.56 15.63
C PRO A 130 -5.22 -3.98 14.16
N ALA A 131 -4.13 -4.24 13.45
CA ALA A 131 -4.18 -4.75 12.08
C ALA A 131 -4.76 -6.16 12.01
N LEU A 132 -4.40 -7.04 12.95
CA LEU A 132 -4.95 -8.41 13.00
C LEU A 132 -6.48 -8.37 13.09
N LYS A 133 -7.03 -7.48 13.92
CA LYS A 133 -8.48 -7.30 14.07
C LYS A 133 -9.14 -6.90 12.75
N ILE A 134 -8.48 -6.06 11.95
CA ILE A 134 -8.99 -5.68 10.62
C ILE A 134 -8.95 -6.89 9.69
N ILE A 135 -7.80 -7.56 9.58
CA ILE A 135 -7.60 -8.72 8.69
C ILE A 135 -8.64 -9.80 8.95
N ASN A 136 -8.91 -10.12 10.22
CA ASN A 136 -9.89 -11.13 10.63
C ASN A 136 -11.33 -10.86 10.18
N ASN A 137 -11.67 -9.65 9.75
CA ASN A 137 -12.99 -9.36 9.17
C ASN A 137 -13.10 -9.85 7.71
N TYR A 138 -11.99 -10.16 7.06
CA TYR A 138 -11.91 -10.51 5.64
C TYR A 138 -11.42 -11.95 5.38
N VAL A 139 -10.70 -12.55 6.33
CA VAL A 139 -10.33 -13.98 6.30
C VAL A 139 -11.36 -14.81 7.09
N LYS A 140 -11.90 -15.88 6.48
CA LYS A 140 -12.89 -16.80 7.07
C LYS A 140 -12.24 -18.08 7.57
#